data_AF-A0A6P0YSL1-F1
#
_entry.id   AF-A0A6P0YSL1-F1
#
_cell.length_a   1.000
_cell.length_b   1.000
_cell.length_c   1.000
_cell.angle_alpha   90.00
_cell.angle_beta   90.00
_cell.angle_gamma   90.00
#
_symmetry.space_group_name_H-M   'P 1'
#
loop_
_entity.id
_entity.type
_entity.pdbx_description
1 polymer ?
#
loop_
_entity_poly.entity_id
_entity_poly.type
_entity_poly.pdbx_seq_one_letter_code
_entity_poly.pdbx_strand_id
1 'polypeptide(L)'
;MNFNADSDRHEPSSSHAYQNYRQVIEQTAGMIANPSAQALANQYGLNILNVTWEDTGRYNNSAVGPNISDMTIQVQQQHPETGDYQLHLMPVIRFPNFTDTTADIPLDQFYVPVGNEKGDELRSVSLEELLGNLRHYLSEPDSWTSRQNSLLADRDSHVLVSAQACFLPVPEQGMAEFNPVLFNYQSYEGDPAVLTILATREGTSVTVIDNTRDGFEAGYTWGQRLFFNQNGDRASLTGQRISDFLSTNSLDGPETSPDSAANAPEHNDGLNMVMLIQVPLKQKNSMRFEASGAMELQAMAPTAIAESLADSDVEAAVIGHGEIEGPFTEIDGLPIERDPDFPIRVTVQFYKATSNGVISESDMQEIRQQITKVYDEGESVGSLVVDGLTGRPTEYDGPRDEPAGWWDEFWKRYEENMGLSHEHAMELWRQITGQR
;
A
#
# COMPACT_ATOMS: atom_id res chain seq x y z
N MET A 1 55.65 -4.21 -30.56
CA MET A 1 55.17 -4.37 -29.18
C MET A 1 54.61 -3.04 -28.73
N ASN A 2 53.28 -2.93 -28.68
CA ASN A 2 52.50 -2.27 -27.64
C ASN A 2 51.04 -2.29 -28.11
N PHE A 3 50.31 -3.29 -27.62
CA PHE A 3 48.85 -3.33 -27.68
C PHE A 3 48.34 -2.38 -26.60
N ASN A 4 47.71 -1.28 -26.98
CA ASN A 4 46.79 -0.57 -26.10
C ASN A 4 45.42 -1.21 -26.31
N ALA A 5 45.01 -2.03 -25.34
CA ALA A 5 43.63 -2.40 -25.14
C ALA A 5 43.03 -1.34 -24.22
N ASP A 6 42.41 -0.31 -24.80
CA ASP A 6 41.40 0.47 -24.10
C ASP A 6 40.06 -0.21 -24.34
N SER A 7 39.55 -0.83 -23.29
CA SER A 7 38.20 -1.36 -23.23
C SER A 7 37.22 -0.18 -23.19
N ASP A 8 36.51 0.06 -24.28
CA ASP A 8 35.28 0.85 -24.30
C ASP A 8 34.26 0.19 -23.36
N ARG A 9 34.21 0.63 -22.10
CA ARG A 9 33.02 0.47 -21.27
C ARG A 9 32.01 1.48 -21.80
N HIS A 10 31.18 1.06 -22.75
CA HIS A 10 29.97 1.80 -23.11
C HIS A 10 29.07 1.85 -21.88
N GLU A 11 29.00 3.00 -21.22
CA GLU A 11 27.84 3.31 -20.38
C GLU A 11 26.59 3.22 -21.27
N PRO A 12 25.54 2.49 -20.86
CA PRO A 12 24.34 2.36 -21.67
C PRO A 12 23.76 3.75 -21.93
N SER A 13 23.38 4.03 -23.19
CA SER A 13 22.67 5.26 -23.52
C SER A 13 21.39 5.35 -22.68
N SER A 14 20.96 6.57 -22.35
CA SER A 14 19.73 6.80 -21.56
C SER A 14 18.50 6.08 -22.15
N SER A 15 18.45 5.92 -23.48
CA SER A 15 17.43 5.15 -24.19
C SER A 15 17.49 3.64 -23.89
N HIS A 16 18.69 3.03 -23.85
CA HIS A 16 18.84 1.61 -23.53
C HIS A 16 18.50 1.32 -22.06
N ALA A 17 18.93 2.18 -21.13
CA ALA A 17 18.57 2.07 -19.72
C ALA A 17 17.05 2.19 -19.51
N TYR A 18 16.41 3.15 -20.20
CA TYR A 18 14.95 3.31 -20.20
C TYR A 18 14.22 2.05 -20.70
N GLN A 19 14.61 1.49 -21.85
CA GLN A 19 13.96 0.30 -22.40
C GLN A 19 14.14 -0.94 -21.51
N ASN A 20 15.34 -1.12 -20.93
CA ASN A 20 15.58 -2.19 -19.98
C ASN A 20 14.66 -2.07 -18.76
N TYR A 21 14.61 -0.89 -18.15
CA TYR A 21 13.76 -0.69 -16.97
C TYR A 21 12.27 -0.87 -17.29
N ARG A 22 11.86 -0.39 -18.48
CA ARG A 22 10.50 -0.58 -18.97
C ARG A 22 10.13 -2.06 -19.07
N GLN A 23 11.04 -2.88 -19.59
CA GLN A 23 10.82 -4.32 -19.68
C GLN A 23 10.65 -4.97 -18.30
N VAL A 24 11.45 -4.56 -17.30
CA VAL A 24 11.31 -5.04 -15.91
C VAL A 24 9.94 -4.68 -15.33
N ILE A 25 9.47 -3.45 -15.56
CA ILE A 25 8.14 -2.99 -15.14
C ILE A 25 7.05 -3.83 -15.82
N GLU A 26 7.11 -4.01 -17.15
CA GLU A 26 6.11 -4.76 -17.92
C GLU A 26 6.07 -6.24 -17.49
N GLN A 27 7.22 -6.86 -17.21
CA GLN A 27 7.31 -8.23 -16.72
C GLN A 27 6.73 -8.38 -15.31
N THR A 28 7.07 -7.47 -14.40
CA THR A 28 6.56 -7.47 -13.02
C THR A 28 5.05 -7.23 -13.02
N ALA A 29 4.55 -6.20 -13.69
CA ALA A 29 3.12 -5.94 -13.82
C ALA A 29 2.37 -7.10 -14.50
N GLY A 30 3.02 -7.77 -15.46
CA GLY A 30 2.48 -8.92 -16.19
C GLY A 30 2.19 -10.16 -15.33
N MET A 31 2.71 -10.23 -14.10
CA MET A 31 2.43 -11.32 -13.16
C MET A 31 0.93 -11.52 -12.93
N ILE A 32 0.15 -10.44 -12.97
CA ILE A 32 -1.31 -10.48 -12.75
C ILE A 32 -2.03 -11.37 -13.76
N ALA A 33 -1.53 -11.42 -15.00
CA ALA A 33 -2.10 -12.19 -16.10
C ALA A 33 -1.36 -13.51 -16.34
N ASN A 34 -0.30 -13.81 -15.57
CA ASN A 34 0.50 -15.01 -15.73
C ASN A 34 -0.25 -16.23 -15.17
N PRO A 35 -0.66 -17.20 -16.00
CA PRO A 35 -1.48 -18.33 -15.54
C PRO A 35 -0.76 -19.24 -14.56
N SER A 36 0.56 -19.41 -14.72
CA SER A 36 1.39 -20.23 -13.82
C SER A 36 1.52 -19.57 -12.46
N ALA A 37 1.77 -18.25 -12.41
CA ALA A 37 1.83 -17.50 -11.16
C ALA A 37 0.48 -17.50 -10.44
N GLN A 38 -0.62 -17.30 -11.16
CA GLN A 38 -1.98 -17.37 -10.61
C GLN A 38 -2.32 -18.78 -10.10
N ALA A 39 -2.00 -19.83 -10.86
CA ALA A 39 -2.23 -21.20 -10.43
C ALA A 39 -1.42 -21.54 -9.18
N LEU A 40 -0.17 -21.09 -9.10
CA LEU A 40 0.69 -21.27 -7.94
C LEU A 40 0.14 -20.54 -6.71
N ALA A 41 -0.22 -19.25 -6.82
CA ALA A 41 -0.80 -18.50 -5.71
C ALA A 41 -2.08 -19.17 -5.17
N ASN A 42 -2.95 -19.64 -6.08
CA ASN A 42 -4.18 -20.34 -5.72
C ASN A 42 -3.92 -21.66 -4.98
N GLN A 43 -2.85 -22.41 -5.31
CA GLN A 43 -2.47 -23.63 -4.56
C GLN A 43 -2.14 -23.35 -3.09
N TYR A 44 -1.64 -22.13 -2.80
CA TYR A 44 -1.33 -21.66 -1.46
C TYR A 44 -2.50 -20.92 -0.78
N GLY A 45 -3.66 -20.83 -1.44
CA GLY A 45 -4.83 -20.09 -0.95
C GLY A 45 -4.68 -18.57 -1.04
N LEU A 46 -3.79 -18.09 -1.91
CA LEU A 46 -3.51 -16.67 -2.14
C LEU A 46 -3.97 -16.24 -3.53
N ASN A 47 -4.11 -14.93 -3.74
CA ASN A 47 -4.39 -14.32 -5.04
C ASN A 47 -3.31 -13.30 -5.38
N ILE A 48 -3.02 -13.16 -6.66
CA ILE A 48 -2.23 -12.03 -7.20
C ILE A 48 -3.24 -11.01 -7.74
N LEU A 49 -3.19 -9.78 -7.23
CA LEU A 49 -4.15 -8.69 -7.46
C LEU A 49 -3.43 -7.38 -7.76
N ASN A 50 -4.03 -6.50 -8.57
CA ASN A 50 -3.56 -5.12 -8.73
C ASN A 50 -4.24 -4.15 -7.75
N VAL A 51 -5.37 -4.58 -7.16
CA VAL A 51 -6.24 -3.78 -6.29
C VAL A 51 -6.61 -4.63 -5.09
N THR A 52 -6.32 -4.11 -3.91
CA THR A 52 -6.52 -4.80 -2.64
C THR A 52 -7.55 -4.06 -1.82
N TRP A 53 -8.39 -4.82 -1.13
CA TRP A 53 -9.47 -4.28 -0.33
C TRP A 53 -9.00 -4.11 1.11
N GLU A 54 -8.94 -2.87 1.57
CA GLU A 54 -8.44 -2.50 2.90
C GLU A 54 -9.54 -1.84 3.74
N ASP A 55 -10.65 -2.56 3.90
CA ASP A 55 -11.87 -2.00 4.49
C ASP A 55 -11.85 -2.02 6.01
N THR A 56 -12.45 -1.00 6.62
CA THR A 56 -12.72 -0.98 8.07
C THR A 56 -14.18 -1.29 8.37
N GLY A 57 -15.08 -1.15 7.38
CA GLY A 57 -16.47 -1.58 7.48
C GLY A 57 -17.07 -1.95 6.14
N ARG A 58 -17.57 -3.18 6.04
CA ARG A 58 -18.20 -3.77 4.85
C ARG A 58 -19.52 -4.43 5.19
N TYR A 59 -20.47 -4.38 4.26
CA TYR A 59 -21.70 -5.13 4.42
C TYR A 59 -21.45 -6.64 4.24
N ASN A 60 -22.22 -7.45 4.97
CA ASN A 60 -22.08 -8.90 4.93
C ASN A 60 -22.30 -9.40 3.50
N ASN A 61 -21.38 -10.24 3.00
CA ASN A 61 -21.43 -10.81 1.65
C ASN A 61 -21.50 -9.77 0.51
N SER A 62 -21.00 -8.54 0.74
CA SER A 62 -20.95 -7.47 -0.26
C SER A 62 -19.51 -7.09 -0.61
N ALA A 63 -19.33 -6.44 -1.75
CA ALA A 63 -18.09 -5.78 -2.14
C ALA A 63 -17.98 -4.34 -1.62
N VAL A 64 -19.07 -3.80 -1.04
CA VAL A 64 -19.15 -2.42 -0.59
C VAL A 64 -19.53 -2.30 0.88
N GLY A 65 -19.39 -1.10 1.42
CA GLY A 65 -19.54 -0.86 2.82
C GLY A 65 -19.60 0.62 3.18
N PRO A 66 -19.81 0.90 4.47
CA PRO A 66 -19.82 2.25 5.01
C PRO A 66 -18.41 2.85 5.21
N ASN A 67 -17.34 2.07 5.20
CA ASN A 67 -15.96 2.59 5.23
C ASN A 67 -15.00 1.61 4.51
N ILE A 68 -14.79 1.85 3.22
CA ILE A 68 -14.09 0.93 2.32
C ILE A 68 -13.00 1.64 1.52
N SER A 69 -11.90 0.94 1.29
CA SER A 69 -10.71 1.50 0.65
C SER A 69 -10.10 0.52 -0.34
N ASP A 70 -9.85 0.99 -1.55
CA ASP A 70 -9.00 0.31 -2.52
C ASP A 70 -7.56 0.78 -2.34
N MET A 71 -6.64 -0.18 -2.22
CA MET A 71 -5.20 0.08 -2.17
C MET A 71 -4.50 -0.54 -3.39
N THR A 72 -3.61 0.24 -4.01
CA THR A 72 -2.74 -0.19 -5.11
C THR A 72 -1.30 0.26 -4.84
N ILE A 73 -0.32 -0.40 -5.47
CA ILE A 73 1.08 0.07 -5.49
C ILE A 73 1.39 0.53 -6.91
N GLN A 74 1.93 1.74 -7.06
CA GLN A 74 2.10 2.37 -8.36
C GLN A 74 3.54 2.80 -8.60
N VAL A 75 4.03 2.52 -9.81
CA VAL A 75 5.35 2.94 -10.31
C VAL A 75 5.12 3.82 -11.54
N GLN A 76 5.83 4.94 -11.60
CA GLN A 76 5.86 5.81 -12.77
C GLN A 76 7.20 5.71 -13.50
N GLN A 77 7.17 5.82 -14.83
CA GLN A 77 8.37 5.86 -15.65
C GLN A 77 8.29 7.03 -16.64
N GLN A 78 9.29 7.91 -16.63
CA GLN A 78 9.36 9.03 -17.58
C GLN A 78 10.07 8.62 -18.87
N HIS A 79 9.48 8.96 -20.01
CA HIS A 79 10.08 8.76 -21.32
C HIS A 79 11.17 9.82 -21.57
N PRO A 80 12.44 9.44 -21.83
CA PRO A 80 13.57 10.37 -21.82
C PRO A 80 13.54 11.41 -22.97
N GLU A 81 12.84 11.12 -24.07
CA GLU A 81 12.78 12.02 -25.23
C GLU A 81 11.57 12.95 -25.22
N THR A 82 10.43 12.49 -24.67
CA THR A 82 9.16 13.24 -24.72
C THR A 82 8.85 13.90 -23.38
N GLY A 83 9.40 13.38 -22.29
CA GLY A 83 9.08 13.79 -20.92
C GLY A 83 7.78 13.22 -20.39
N ASP A 84 7.04 12.43 -21.19
CA ASP A 84 5.76 11.85 -20.80
C ASP A 84 5.96 10.75 -19.75
N TYR A 85 5.04 10.66 -18.79
CA TYR A 85 5.04 9.61 -17.78
C TYR A 85 4.09 8.47 -18.14
N GLN A 86 4.50 7.24 -17.84
CA GLN A 86 3.67 6.03 -17.88
C GLN A 86 3.49 5.49 -16.47
N LEU A 87 2.27 5.06 -16.14
CA LEU A 87 1.90 4.57 -14.82
C LEU A 87 1.60 3.07 -14.87
N HIS A 88 2.09 2.33 -13.89
CA HIS A 88 1.93 0.88 -13.81
C HIS A 88 1.51 0.46 -12.40
N LEU A 89 0.47 -0.37 -12.30
CA LEU A 89 0.10 -1.04 -11.06
C LEU A 89 0.98 -2.26 -10.82
N MET A 90 1.53 -2.35 -9.62
CA MET A 90 2.35 -3.47 -9.19
C MET A 90 1.51 -4.57 -8.53
N PRO A 91 1.83 -5.85 -8.79
CA PRO A 91 1.06 -6.97 -8.30
C PRO A 91 1.27 -7.18 -6.80
N VAL A 92 0.17 -7.49 -6.12
CA VAL A 92 0.12 -7.79 -4.69
C VAL A 92 -0.41 -9.21 -4.47
N ILE A 93 0.28 -9.97 -3.63
CA ILE A 93 -0.13 -11.30 -3.16
C ILE A 93 -0.72 -11.21 -1.77
N ARG A 94 -1.95 -11.72 -1.63
CA ARG A 94 -2.67 -11.78 -0.35
C ARG A 94 -3.74 -12.86 -0.33
N PHE A 95 -4.38 -13.07 0.82
CA PHE A 95 -5.66 -13.79 0.87
C PHE A 95 -6.73 -13.08 0.02
N PRO A 96 -7.72 -13.81 -0.51
CA PRO A 96 -8.74 -13.26 -1.40
C PRO A 96 -9.48 -12.04 -0.82
N ASN A 97 -9.70 -11.02 -1.66
CA ASN A 97 -10.48 -9.83 -1.31
C ASN A 97 -11.90 -10.18 -0.83
N PHE A 98 -12.54 -11.18 -1.42
CA PHE A 98 -13.90 -11.61 -1.07
C PHE A 98 -14.01 -12.32 0.27
N THR A 99 -12.90 -12.73 0.88
CA THR A 99 -12.91 -13.17 2.28
C THR A 99 -12.42 -12.06 3.20
N ASP A 100 -11.51 -11.19 2.75
CA ASP A 100 -10.82 -10.18 3.57
C ASP A 100 -10.50 -10.71 4.96
N THR A 101 -9.65 -11.74 5.00
CA THR A 101 -9.24 -12.39 6.23
C THR A 101 -8.39 -11.42 7.06
N THR A 102 -8.81 -11.23 8.30
CA THR A 102 -8.22 -10.27 9.24
C THR A 102 -7.96 -10.91 10.59
N ALA A 103 -6.96 -10.39 11.30
CA ALA A 103 -6.65 -10.72 12.69
C ALA A 103 -6.99 -9.54 13.62
N ASP A 104 -7.27 -9.82 14.88
CA ASP A 104 -7.36 -8.80 15.94
C ASP A 104 -6.09 -8.85 16.76
N ILE A 105 -5.35 -7.75 16.78
CA ILE A 105 -4.10 -7.65 17.53
C ILE A 105 -4.20 -6.43 18.46
N PRO A 106 -3.79 -6.56 19.74
CA PRO A 106 -3.79 -5.43 20.66
C PRO A 106 -2.99 -4.23 20.12
N LEU A 107 -3.55 -3.05 20.30
CA LEU A 107 -3.00 -1.80 19.75
C LEU A 107 -1.57 -1.50 20.25
N ASP A 108 -1.25 -1.91 21.47
CA ASP A 108 0.03 -1.71 22.15
C ASP A 108 1.14 -2.68 21.72
N GLN A 109 0.81 -3.68 20.88
CA GLN A 109 1.78 -4.61 20.31
C GLN A 109 2.41 -4.09 19.01
N PHE A 110 1.84 -3.05 18.39
CA PHE A 110 2.43 -2.41 17.23
C PHE A 110 3.39 -1.31 17.64
N TYR A 111 4.61 -1.37 17.13
CA TYR A 111 5.64 -0.36 17.36
C TYR A 111 6.01 0.31 16.04
N VAL A 112 6.04 1.63 16.03
CA VAL A 112 6.35 2.46 14.87
C VAL A 112 7.50 3.43 15.17
N PRO A 113 8.41 3.67 14.22
CA PRO A 113 9.44 4.68 14.37
C PRO A 113 8.86 6.08 14.16
N VAL A 114 9.24 7.02 15.02
CA VAL A 114 8.83 8.44 14.97
C VAL A 114 10.05 9.33 15.21
N GLY A 115 9.95 10.60 14.84
CA GLY A 115 11.01 11.61 14.90
C GLY A 115 11.30 12.24 13.53
N ASN A 116 11.00 11.52 12.44
CA ASN A 116 11.17 11.99 11.07
C ASN A 116 10.35 13.24 10.75
N GLU A 117 9.20 13.43 11.42
CA GLU A 117 8.33 14.59 11.27
C GLU A 117 8.95 15.90 11.80
N LYS A 118 10.02 15.82 12.61
CA LYS A 118 10.82 16.97 13.10
C LYS A 118 12.29 16.91 12.68
N GLY A 119 12.70 15.89 11.94
CA GLY A 119 14.11 15.62 11.64
C GLY A 119 14.94 15.22 12.87
N ASP A 120 14.28 14.69 13.90
CA ASP A 120 14.90 14.20 15.13
C ASP A 120 15.41 12.75 14.96
N GLU A 121 16.21 12.27 15.92
CA GLU A 121 16.62 10.86 15.97
C GLU A 121 15.40 9.94 16.12
N LEU A 122 15.38 8.85 15.34
CA LEU A 122 14.27 7.91 15.36
C LEU A 122 14.17 7.19 16.70
N ARG A 123 12.96 7.16 17.24
CA ARG A 123 12.62 6.35 18.42
C ARG A 123 11.39 5.51 18.12
N SER A 124 11.30 4.36 18.76
CA SER A 124 10.14 3.48 18.64
C SER A 124 9.09 3.83 19.70
N VAL A 125 7.83 3.95 19.28
CA VAL A 125 6.65 4.13 20.16
C VAL A 125 5.57 3.12 19.80
N SER A 126 4.69 2.79 20.75
CA SER A 126 3.53 1.99 20.41
C SER A 126 2.54 2.78 19.53
N LEU A 127 1.73 2.08 18.75
CA LEU A 127 0.66 2.71 17.98
C LEU A 127 -0.37 3.40 18.90
N GLU A 128 -0.60 2.85 20.09
CA GLU A 128 -1.40 3.50 21.13
C GLU A 128 -0.83 4.86 21.54
N GLU A 129 0.48 4.97 21.77
CA GLU A 129 1.14 6.23 22.12
C GLU A 129 1.07 7.25 20.97
N LEU A 130 1.31 6.79 19.74
CA LEU A 130 1.21 7.65 18.55
C LEU A 130 -0.21 8.21 18.39
N LEU A 131 -1.24 7.37 18.42
CA LEU A 131 -2.63 7.81 18.25
C LEU A 131 -3.16 8.57 19.48
N GLY A 132 -2.69 8.22 20.67
CA GLY A 132 -2.98 8.91 21.93
C GLY A 132 -2.48 10.36 21.95
N ASN A 133 -1.38 10.63 21.25
CA ASN A 133 -0.70 11.93 21.25
C ASN A 133 -0.40 12.45 19.83
N LEU A 134 -1.22 12.08 18.84
CA LEU A 134 -0.95 12.31 17.41
C LEU A 134 -0.49 13.73 17.09
N ARG A 135 -1.07 14.76 17.71
CA ARG A 135 -0.68 16.16 17.47
C ARG A 135 0.82 16.41 17.69
N HIS A 136 1.44 15.71 18.63
CA HIS A 136 2.87 15.84 18.90
C HIS A 136 3.74 15.31 17.76
N TYR A 137 3.23 14.32 17.03
CA TYR A 137 3.89 13.59 15.95
C TYR A 137 3.53 14.16 14.56
N LEU A 138 3.08 15.41 14.51
CA LEU A 138 2.83 16.16 13.27
C LEU A 138 3.95 17.16 13.03
N SER A 139 4.42 17.25 11.79
CA SER A 139 5.32 18.31 11.33
C SER A 139 4.64 19.68 11.41
N GLU A 140 3.34 19.75 11.12
CA GLU A 140 2.50 20.94 11.20
C GLU A 140 1.32 20.75 12.18
N PRO A 141 1.53 20.80 13.50
CA PRO A 141 0.49 20.51 14.49
C PRO A 141 -0.69 21.49 14.46
N ASP A 142 -0.48 22.69 13.94
CA ASP A 142 -1.52 23.71 13.77
C ASP A 142 -2.43 23.43 12.56
N SER A 143 -2.05 22.51 11.66
CA SER A 143 -2.91 22.04 10.58
C SER A 143 -4.13 21.26 11.11
N TRP A 144 -4.04 20.70 12.33
CA TRP A 144 -5.20 20.14 13.01
C TRP A 144 -5.95 21.22 13.78
N THR A 145 -7.00 21.78 13.18
CA THR A 145 -7.68 22.99 13.70
C THR A 145 -8.56 22.74 14.93
N SER A 146 -8.87 21.48 15.26
CA SER A 146 -9.51 21.14 16.53
C SER A 146 -8.54 21.36 17.71
N ARG A 147 -9.00 21.22 18.96
CA ARG A 147 -8.12 21.24 20.15
C ARG A 147 -7.75 19.84 20.64
N GLN A 148 -8.10 18.80 19.88
CA GLN A 148 -7.81 17.42 20.26
C GLN A 148 -6.33 17.12 20.05
N ASN A 149 -5.83 16.16 20.84
CA ASN A 149 -4.47 15.64 20.70
C ASN A 149 -4.45 14.14 20.36
N SER A 150 -5.61 13.47 20.43
CA SER A 150 -5.74 12.03 20.30
C SER A 150 -6.77 11.66 19.24
N LEU A 151 -6.51 10.56 18.53
CA LEU A 151 -7.47 9.85 17.69
C LEU A 151 -7.83 8.47 18.28
N LEU A 152 -7.68 8.26 19.59
CA LEU A 152 -8.19 7.07 20.26
C LEU A 152 -9.64 7.26 20.71
N ALA A 153 -10.45 6.22 20.54
CA ALA A 153 -11.76 6.08 21.14
C ALA A 153 -11.74 4.98 22.23
N ASP A 154 -12.72 5.01 23.14
CA ASP A 154 -12.82 4.03 24.25
C ASP A 154 -12.85 2.56 23.79
N ARG A 155 -13.22 2.30 22.52
CA ARG A 155 -13.26 0.96 21.92
C ARG A 155 -11.90 0.43 21.47
N ASP A 156 -10.90 1.29 21.29
CA ASP A 156 -9.66 1.02 20.56
C ASP A 156 -8.67 0.19 21.41
N SER A 157 -9.07 -1.03 21.76
CA SER A 157 -8.22 -2.03 22.44
C SER A 157 -7.39 -2.85 21.45
N HIS A 158 -7.92 -3.07 20.25
CA HIS A 158 -7.34 -3.87 19.18
C HIS A 158 -7.42 -3.13 17.86
N VAL A 159 -6.53 -3.49 16.95
CA VAL A 159 -6.60 -3.10 15.53
C VAL A 159 -6.98 -4.29 14.66
N LEU A 160 -7.67 -3.98 13.57
CA LEU A 160 -8.02 -4.94 12.52
C LEU A 160 -6.83 -5.10 11.58
N VAL A 161 -6.24 -6.29 11.50
CA VAL A 161 -4.96 -6.49 10.81
C VAL A 161 -5.10 -7.39 9.59
N SER A 162 -4.50 -7.00 8.48
CA SER A 162 -4.29 -7.84 7.30
C SER A 162 -2.82 -7.85 6.91
N ALA A 163 -2.38 -8.88 6.17
CA ALA A 163 -1.02 -8.94 5.65
C ALA A 163 -0.96 -9.32 4.18
N GLN A 164 0.01 -8.74 3.46
CA GLN A 164 0.19 -8.91 2.02
C GLN A 164 1.63 -8.72 1.59
N ALA A 165 1.96 -9.11 0.35
CA ALA A 165 3.28 -8.88 -0.25
C ALA A 165 3.15 -8.21 -1.64
N CYS A 166 3.88 -7.14 -1.91
CA CYS A 166 3.95 -6.49 -3.22
C CYS A 166 5.25 -6.85 -3.94
N PHE A 167 5.21 -6.98 -5.26
CA PHE A 167 6.43 -7.02 -6.08
C PHE A 167 6.80 -5.62 -6.58
N LEU A 168 8.06 -5.26 -6.45
CA LEU A 168 8.62 -4.04 -7.02
C LEU A 168 9.52 -4.39 -8.21
N PRO A 169 9.46 -3.60 -9.29
CA PRO A 169 10.25 -3.83 -10.49
C PRO A 169 11.66 -3.29 -10.23
N VAL A 170 12.49 -3.98 -9.47
CA VAL A 170 13.85 -3.54 -9.16
C VAL A 170 14.81 -4.24 -10.12
N PRO A 171 15.51 -3.50 -11.00
CA PRO A 171 16.52 -4.09 -11.89
C PRO A 171 17.62 -4.83 -11.10
N GLU A 172 18.49 -5.57 -11.79
CA GLU A 172 19.62 -6.25 -11.16
C GLU A 172 20.53 -5.31 -10.36
N GLN A 173 20.53 -4.01 -10.69
CA GLN A 173 21.23 -2.95 -9.95
C GLN A 173 20.34 -1.69 -9.88
N GLY A 174 20.32 -1.04 -8.72
CA GLY A 174 19.65 0.25 -8.51
C GLY A 174 18.40 0.13 -7.63
N MET A 175 17.46 1.05 -7.84
CA MET A 175 16.25 1.16 -7.01
C MET A 175 15.02 1.37 -7.90
N ALA A 176 13.86 0.97 -7.39
CA ALA A 176 12.57 1.39 -7.92
C ALA A 176 11.97 2.49 -7.05
N GLU A 177 11.48 3.57 -7.65
CA GLU A 177 10.65 4.57 -6.97
C GLU A 177 9.18 4.19 -7.14
N PHE A 178 8.41 4.27 -6.05
CA PHE A 178 7.01 3.88 -6.04
C PHE A 178 6.22 4.63 -4.96
N ASN A 179 4.89 4.56 -5.07
CA ASN A 179 3.99 5.00 -4.01
C ASN A 179 2.87 3.97 -3.78
N PRO A 180 2.51 3.70 -2.52
CA PRO A 180 1.18 3.22 -2.20
C PRO A 180 0.15 4.29 -2.59
N VAL A 181 -0.97 3.86 -3.15
CA VAL A 181 -2.09 4.72 -3.54
C VAL A 181 -3.36 4.16 -2.90
N LEU A 182 -4.07 5.02 -2.18
CA LEU A 182 -5.31 4.67 -1.49
C LEU A 182 -6.47 5.49 -2.06
N PHE A 183 -7.55 4.81 -2.42
CA PHE A 183 -8.83 5.44 -2.75
C PHE A 183 -9.86 5.01 -1.72
N ASN A 184 -10.38 5.95 -0.93
CA ASN A 184 -11.44 5.66 0.03
C ASN A 184 -12.78 6.15 -0.52
N TYR A 185 -13.76 5.26 -0.63
CA TYR A 185 -15.03 5.54 -1.34
C TYR A 185 -15.93 6.56 -0.62
N GLN A 186 -15.68 6.80 0.66
CA GLN A 186 -16.41 7.80 1.43
C GLN A 186 -15.71 9.15 1.42
N SER A 187 -14.39 9.19 1.27
CA SER A 187 -13.57 10.39 1.41
C SER A 187 -13.71 11.35 0.22
N TYR A 188 -13.66 12.65 0.51
CA TYR A 188 -13.60 13.72 -0.48
C TYR A 188 -13.01 14.99 0.15
N GLU A 189 -12.61 15.94 -0.69
CA GLU A 189 -12.00 17.20 -0.26
C GLU A 189 -12.81 17.92 0.84
N GLY A 190 -12.13 18.23 1.94
CA GLY A 190 -12.71 18.93 3.10
C GLY A 190 -13.54 18.07 4.07
N ASP A 191 -13.78 16.79 3.76
CA ASP A 191 -14.53 15.84 4.60
C ASP A 191 -13.99 14.39 4.49
N PRO A 192 -12.71 14.16 4.85
CA PRO A 192 -12.08 12.85 4.78
C PRO A 192 -12.79 11.85 5.70
N ALA A 193 -12.98 10.61 5.22
CA ALA A 193 -13.51 9.52 6.05
C ALA A 193 -12.40 8.67 6.70
N VAL A 194 -11.14 8.91 6.30
CA VAL A 194 -9.99 8.19 6.83
C VAL A 194 -8.75 9.09 6.84
N LEU A 195 -7.95 8.93 7.90
CA LEU A 195 -6.56 9.37 7.96
C LEU A 195 -5.67 8.14 7.83
N THR A 196 -4.60 8.25 7.06
CA THR A 196 -3.58 7.23 6.94
C THR A 196 -2.34 7.58 7.73
N ILE A 197 -1.71 6.56 8.30
CA ILE A 197 -0.35 6.62 8.82
C ILE A 197 0.47 5.58 8.05
N LEU A 198 1.41 6.06 7.25
CA LEU A 198 2.37 5.23 6.53
C LEU A 198 3.61 5.07 7.42
N ALA A 199 3.84 3.87 7.93
CA ALA A 199 5.01 3.57 8.78
C ALA A 199 6.02 2.71 8.01
N THR A 200 7.24 3.20 7.88
CA THR A 200 8.39 2.50 7.29
C THR A 200 9.49 2.33 8.34
N ARG A 201 10.62 1.70 8.01
CA ARG A 201 11.79 1.68 8.91
C ARG A 201 12.39 3.07 9.18
N GLU A 202 12.04 4.08 8.38
CA GLU A 202 12.62 5.43 8.44
C GLU A 202 11.72 6.43 9.17
N GLY A 203 10.51 6.03 9.56
CA GLY A 203 9.58 6.90 10.28
C GLY A 203 8.12 6.69 9.92
N THR A 204 7.27 7.65 10.30
CA THR A 204 5.83 7.67 10.04
C THR A 204 5.39 8.91 9.26
N SER A 205 4.38 8.76 8.40
CA SER A 205 3.83 9.87 7.61
C SER A 205 2.31 9.89 7.77
N VAL A 206 1.78 11.02 8.23
CA VAL A 206 0.36 11.17 8.60
C VAL A 206 -0.35 11.99 7.54
N THR A 207 -1.37 11.45 6.88
CA THR A 207 -2.06 12.14 5.78
C THR A 207 -3.57 11.87 5.81
N VAL A 208 -4.39 12.91 5.65
CA VAL A 208 -5.83 12.72 5.43
C VAL A 208 -6.12 12.36 3.97
N ILE A 209 -7.13 11.51 3.73
CA ILE A 209 -7.50 11.10 2.38
C ILE A 209 -8.62 11.98 1.84
N ASP A 210 -8.39 12.66 0.71
CA ASP A 210 -9.40 13.46 -0.01
C ASP A 210 -9.66 12.98 -1.44
N ASN A 211 -8.87 12.01 -1.93
CA ASN A 211 -8.88 11.46 -3.28
C ASN A 211 -8.54 12.45 -4.41
N THR A 212 -8.20 13.71 -4.12
CA THR A 212 -7.97 14.75 -5.14
C THR A 212 -6.52 15.21 -5.24
N ARG A 213 -5.82 15.31 -4.10
CA ARG A 213 -4.42 15.74 -4.11
C ARG A 213 -3.48 14.61 -4.57
N ASP A 214 -2.23 15.00 -4.80
CA ASP A 214 -1.14 14.03 -4.92
C ASP A 214 -1.35 13.00 -6.04
N GLY A 215 -1.86 13.48 -7.18
CA GLY A 215 -1.92 12.71 -8.42
C GLY A 215 -0.55 12.50 -9.06
N PHE A 216 -0.50 11.60 -10.04
CA PHE A 216 0.68 11.38 -10.89
C PHE A 216 0.72 12.37 -12.05
N GLU A 217 1.92 12.70 -12.55
CA GLU A 217 2.06 13.52 -13.76
C GLU A 217 1.56 12.81 -15.02
N ALA A 218 1.50 11.47 -15.00
CA ALA A 218 0.95 10.63 -16.06
C ALA A 218 -0.55 10.85 -16.31
N GLY A 219 -1.25 11.62 -15.48
CA GLY A 219 -2.66 11.94 -15.59
C GLY A 219 -3.44 11.68 -14.30
N TYR A 220 -4.78 11.62 -14.42
CA TYR A 220 -5.65 11.39 -13.27
C TYR A 220 -5.45 9.98 -12.69
N THR A 221 -5.35 9.89 -11.37
CA THR A 221 -5.10 8.64 -10.64
C THR A 221 -6.36 8.21 -9.89
N TRP A 222 -6.65 6.91 -9.89
CA TRP A 222 -7.69 6.37 -9.02
C TRP A 222 -7.13 6.26 -7.60
N GLY A 223 -7.30 7.32 -6.81
CA GLY A 223 -6.79 7.42 -5.44
C GLY A 223 -5.68 8.43 -5.27
N GLN A 224 -5.28 8.59 -4.01
CA GLN A 224 -4.30 9.54 -3.53
C GLN A 224 -2.97 8.82 -3.26
N ARG A 225 -1.86 9.35 -3.79
CA ARG A 225 -0.52 8.85 -3.47
C ARG A 225 -0.18 9.12 -2.01
N LEU A 226 0.45 8.13 -1.39
CA LEU A 226 1.02 8.26 -0.06
C LEU A 226 2.53 8.45 -0.16
N PHE A 227 3.03 9.38 0.62
CA PHE A 227 4.44 9.79 0.62
C PHE A 227 5.07 9.58 1.99
N PHE A 228 6.40 9.50 1.98
CA PHE A 228 7.18 9.65 3.20
C PHE A 228 7.26 11.13 3.61
N ASN A 229 7.06 11.42 4.89
CA ASN A 229 7.26 12.74 5.49
C ASN A 229 8.70 12.88 5.98
N GLN A 230 9.47 13.71 5.31
CA GLN A 230 10.81 14.13 5.71
C GLN A 230 10.73 15.54 6.28
N ASN A 231 10.40 15.68 7.56
CA ASN A 231 10.36 16.94 8.28
C ASN A 231 9.51 18.05 7.60
N GLY A 232 8.32 17.67 7.14
CA GLY A 232 7.38 18.56 6.44
C GLY A 232 7.54 18.59 4.93
N ASP A 233 8.51 17.87 4.38
CA ASP A 233 8.68 17.68 2.92
C ASP A 233 8.30 16.25 2.53
N ARG A 234 7.75 16.07 1.33
CA ARG A 234 7.31 14.77 0.82
C ARG A 234 8.37 14.14 -0.08
N ALA A 235 8.52 12.82 0.03
CA ALA A 235 9.35 12.02 -0.86
C ALA A 235 8.66 10.68 -1.19
N SER A 236 8.74 10.23 -2.44
CA SER A 236 8.28 8.89 -2.81
C SER A 236 9.09 7.80 -2.12
N LEU A 237 8.52 6.60 -2.01
CA LEU A 237 9.24 5.47 -1.44
C LEU A 237 10.19 4.87 -2.47
N THR A 238 11.29 4.31 -1.98
CA THR A 238 12.25 3.57 -2.78
C THR A 238 12.34 2.13 -2.34
N GLY A 239 12.57 1.23 -3.28
CA GLY A 239 12.85 -0.18 -3.03
C GLY A 239 14.19 -0.57 -3.64
N GLN A 240 15.08 -1.10 -2.82
CA GLN A 240 16.39 -1.64 -3.24
C GLN A 240 16.45 -3.14 -2.95
N ARG A 241 17.14 -3.91 -3.79
CA ARG A 241 17.45 -5.31 -3.49
C ARG A 241 18.23 -5.45 -2.18
N ILE A 242 17.87 -6.42 -1.34
CA ILE A 242 18.59 -6.67 -0.08
C ILE A 242 20.06 -7.05 -0.33
N SER A 243 20.35 -7.79 -1.41
CA SER A 243 21.72 -8.11 -1.83
C SER A 243 22.56 -6.84 -2.08
N ASP A 244 22.02 -5.86 -2.81
CA ASP A 244 22.68 -4.57 -3.06
C ASP A 244 22.87 -3.76 -1.77
N PHE A 245 21.85 -3.71 -0.91
CA PHE A 245 21.89 -2.99 0.37
C PHE A 245 22.97 -3.54 1.31
N LEU A 246 23.06 -4.87 1.44
CA LEU A 246 24.08 -5.52 2.27
C LEU A 246 25.49 -5.33 1.70
N SER A 247 25.64 -5.35 0.38
CA SER A 247 26.93 -5.12 -0.27
C SER A 247 27.46 -3.69 0.00
N THR A 248 26.57 -2.70 -0.03
CA THR A 248 26.90 -1.29 0.21
C THR A 248 27.28 -1.06 1.68
N ASN A 249 26.48 -1.55 2.63
CA ASN A 249 26.76 -1.40 4.06
C ASN A 249 28.00 -2.17 4.54
N SER A 250 28.37 -3.26 3.87
CA SER A 250 29.58 -4.02 4.18
C SER A 250 30.87 -3.27 3.80
N LEU A 251 30.79 -2.27 2.92
CA LEU A 251 31.93 -1.47 2.47
C LEU A 251 32.23 -0.26 3.37
N ASP A 252 31.24 0.21 4.15
CA ASP A 252 31.35 1.40 5.01
C ASP A 252 31.46 1.10 6.53
N GLY A 253 31.46 -0.17 6.93
CA GLY A 253 31.63 -0.59 8.34
C GLY A 253 33.09 -0.80 8.76
N PRO A 254 33.48 -0.50 10.02
CA PRO A 254 34.77 -0.97 10.55
C PRO A 254 34.75 -2.50 10.58
N GLU A 255 35.85 -3.16 10.14
CA GLU A 255 36.01 -4.62 10.12
C GLU A 255 35.43 -5.30 11.39
N THR A 256 34.18 -5.76 11.32
CA THR A 256 33.61 -6.57 12.39
C THR A 256 34.12 -8.00 12.22
N SER A 257 34.62 -8.55 13.32
CA SER A 257 35.29 -9.85 13.36
C SER A 257 34.42 -11.00 12.83
N PRO A 258 35.01 -12.09 12.31
CA PRO A 258 34.28 -13.17 11.61
C PRO A 258 33.21 -13.89 12.43
N ASP A 259 33.17 -13.70 13.76
CA ASP A 259 32.23 -14.35 14.66
C ASP A 259 30.86 -13.64 14.80
N SER A 260 30.70 -12.43 14.25
CA SER A 260 29.39 -11.72 14.27
C SER A 260 28.51 -11.99 13.04
N ALA A 261 29.07 -12.55 11.96
CA ALA A 261 28.32 -12.88 10.74
C ALA A 261 27.42 -14.13 10.90
N ALA A 262 27.65 -14.94 11.93
CA ALA A 262 26.91 -16.19 12.17
C ALA A 262 25.60 -15.99 12.97
N ASN A 263 25.32 -14.77 13.47
CA ASN A 263 24.12 -14.44 14.25
C ASN A 263 23.22 -13.38 13.56
N ALA A 264 23.34 -13.21 12.25
CA ALA A 264 22.61 -12.21 11.46
C ALA A 264 21.20 -12.57 10.89
N PRO A 265 20.42 -13.58 11.36
CA PRO A 265 19.03 -13.70 10.90
C PRO A 265 18.09 -12.64 11.49
N GLU A 266 18.34 -12.17 12.71
CA GLU A 266 17.37 -11.34 13.47
C GLU A 266 17.46 -9.83 13.20
N HIS A 267 18.48 -9.33 12.47
CA HIS A 267 18.66 -7.90 12.19
C HIS A 267 18.07 -7.42 10.85
N ASN A 268 17.50 -8.32 10.04
CA ASN A 268 16.87 -7.98 8.77
C ASN A 268 15.34 -7.91 8.85
N ASP A 269 14.75 -8.24 10.02
CA ASP A 269 13.30 -8.22 10.23
C ASP A 269 12.78 -6.78 10.13
N GLY A 270 11.88 -6.54 9.18
CA GLY A 270 11.22 -5.24 8.98
C GLY A 270 11.87 -4.32 7.93
N LEU A 271 13.03 -4.66 7.37
CA LEU A 271 13.67 -3.83 6.33
C LEU A 271 12.82 -3.68 5.05
N ASN A 272 12.02 -4.72 4.75
CA ASN A 272 11.16 -4.77 3.57
C ASN A 272 9.68 -4.59 3.90
N MET A 273 9.36 -3.97 5.04
CA MET A 273 8.00 -3.87 5.56
C MET A 273 7.55 -2.41 5.61
N VAL A 274 6.31 -2.17 5.18
CA VAL A 274 5.58 -0.94 5.41
C VAL A 274 4.24 -1.30 6.05
N MET A 275 3.85 -0.58 7.09
CA MET A 275 2.50 -0.65 7.62
C MET A 275 1.70 0.53 7.11
N LEU A 276 0.56 0.25 6.50
CA LEU A 276 -0.45 1.27 6.20
C LEU A 276 -1.56 1.18 7.23
N ILE A 277 -1.68 2.23 8.03
CA ILE A 277 -2.64 2.28 9.14
C ILE A 277 -3.75 3.23 8.74
N GLN A 278 -4.99 2.76 8.74
CA GLN A 278 -6.18 3.56 8.44
C GLN A 278 -6.95 3.84 9.72
N VAL A 279 -7.11 5.12 10.03
CA VAL A 279 -7.85 5.64 11.18
C VAL A 279 -9.15 6.28 10.67
N PRO A 280 -10.32 5.64 10.85
CA PRO A 280 -11.59 6.19 10.39
C PRO A 280 -11.92 7.51 11.08
N LEU A 281 -12.41 8.46 10.28
CA LEU A 281 -12.76 9.81 10.68
C LEU A 281 -14.25 10.09 10.46
N LYS A 282 -14.84 10.91 11.33
CA LYS A 282 -16.23 11.31 11.20
C LYS A 282 -16.40 12.23 10.01
N GLN A 283 -17.35 11.89 9.14
CA GLN A 283 -17.78 12.75 8.06
C GLN A 283 -18.91 13.68 8.49
N LYS A 284 -18.87 14.91 8.01
CA LYS A 284 -19.94 15.90 8.16
C LYS A 284 -21.17 15.49 7.34
N ASN A 285 -20.95 14.99 6.12
CA ASN A 285 -22.00 14.51 5.23
C ASN A 285 -21.71 13.07 4.78
N SER A 286 -22.14 12.09 5.59
CA SER A 286 -22.12 10.68 5.20
C SER A 286 -23.14 10.39 4.09
N MET A 287 -22.93 9.32 3.32
CA MET A 287 -23.90 8.87 2.31
C MET A 287 -25.24 8.56 2.99
N ARG A 288 -26.32 9.21 2.53
CA ARG A 288 -27.68 8.96 3.02
C ARG A 288 -28.49 8.30 1.92
N PHE A 289 -28.98 7.11 2.19
CA PHE A 289 -29.74 6.33 1.22
C PHE A 289 -31.25 6.52 1.45
N GLU A 290 -31.98 6.91 0.39
CA GLU A 290 -33.44 6.77 0.32
C GLU A 290 -33.78 5.46 -0.39
N ALA A 291 -34.77 4.71 0.13
CA ALA A 291 -35.01 3.34 -0.29
C ALA A 291 -35.62 3.24 -1.71
N SER A 292 -34.86 2.72 -2.69
CA SER A 292 -35.42 2.12 -3.91
C SER A 292 -34.46 1.19 -4.67
N GLY A 293 -34.92 -0.04 -4.96
CA GLY A 293 -34.68 -0.86 -6.17
C GLY A 293 -33.26 -1.36 -6.53
N ALA A 294 -33.07 -2.68 -6.67
CA ALA A 294 -31.80 -3.35 -6.99
C ALA A 294 -31.67 -3.81 -8.47
N MET A 295 -30.42 -3.97 -8.96
CA MET A 295 -30.07 -4.64 -10.24
C MET A 295 -28.75 -5.43 -10.13
N GLU A 296 -28.67 -6.60 -10.78
CA GLU A 296 -27.55 -7.59 -10.75
C GLU A 296 -26.53 -7.40 -11.90
N LEU A 297 -25.27 -7.84 -11.68
CA LEU A 297 -24.21 -7.96 -12.71
C LEU A 297 -23.59 -9.38 -12.76
N GLN A 298 -23.11 -9.78 -13.94
CA GLN A 298 -22.62 -11.13 -14.28
C GLN A 298 -21.18 -11.06 -14.85
N ALA A 299 -20.32 -12.06 -14.58
CA ALA A 299 -18.90 -12.11 -14.98
C ALA A 299 -18.57 -13.25 -15.98
N MET A 300 -17.52 -13.09 -16.80
CA MET A 300 -16.94 -14.12 -17.69
C MET A 300 -15.40 -14.18 -17.58
N ALA A 301 -14.82 -15.36 -17.86
CA ALA A 301 -13.40 -15.68 -17.71
C ALA A 301 -12.70 -16.02 -19.05
N PRO A 302 -11.41 -15.72 -19.23
CA PRO A 302 -10.60 -16.22 -20.36
C PRO A 302 -9.60 -17.33 -19.98
N THR A 303 -9.20 -18.11 -20.99
CA THR A 303 -8.14 -19.16 -20.97
C THR A 303 -6.83 -18.64 -21.56
N ALA A 304 -5.70 -19.21 -21.13
CA ALA A 304 -4.36 -18.85 -21.63
C ALA A 304 -3.43 -20.05 -21.84
N ILE A 305 -2.41 -19.79 -22.67
CA ILE A 305 -1.38 -20.67 -23.25
C ILE A 305 -0.12 -20.60 -22.36
N ALA A 306 0.67 -21.68 -22.32
CA ALA A 306 1.90 -21.77 -21.51
C ALA A 306 3.15 -21.33 -22.30
N GLU A 307 4.02 -20.53 -21.66
CA GLU A 307 5.41 -20.30 -22.07
C GLU A 307 6.37 -20.27 -20.85
N SER A 308 7.66 -20.18 -21.15
CA SER A 308 8.80 -20.91 -20.57
C SER A 308 9.24 -20.56 -19.14
N LEU A 309 9.85 -21.57 -18.50
CA LEU A 309 10.51 -21.53 -17.20
C LEU A 309 11.84 -20.76 -17.27
N ALA A 310 11.83 -19.48 -16.90
CA ALA A 310 13.02 -18.79 -16.41
C ALA A 310 13.14 -19.02 -14.89
N ASP A 311 14.34 -18.91 -14.33
CA ASP A 311 14.55 -19.02 -12.89
C ASP A 311 14.12 -17.71 -12.20
N SER A 312 13.46 -17.82 -11.04
CA SER A 312 13.04 -16.67 -10.22
C SER A 312 14.25 -15.92 -9.65
N ASP A 313 14.16 -14.60 -9.57
CA ASP A 313 15.15 -13.71 -8.96
C ASP A 313 14.59 -12.89 -7.79
N VAL A 314 13.47 -13.35 -7.24
CA VAL A 314 12.75 -12.66 -6.16
C VAL A 314 13.59 -12.62 -4.89
N GLU A 315 13.69 -11.45 -4.27
CA GLU A 315 14.28 -11.26 -2.94
C GLU A 315 13.56 -10.14 -2.16
N ALA A 316 13.92 -9.92 -0.90
CA ALA A 316 13.35 -8.82 -0.13
C ALA A 316 13.79 -7.45 -0.70
N ALA A 317 12.86 -6.51 -0.81
CA ALA A 317 13.16 -5.13 -1.19
C ALA A 317 13.30 -4.26 0.08
N VAL A 318 14.50 -3.78 0.38
CA VAL A 318 14.74 -2.82 1.46
C VAL A 318 14.06 -1.49 1.09
N ILE A 319 13.19 -1.00 1.97
CA ILE A 319 12.43 0.22 1.73
C ILE A 319 13.17 1.44 2.26
N GLY A 320 13.16 2.52 1.50
CA GLY A 320 13.60 3.86 1.90
C GLY A 320 12.69 4.94 1.31
N HIS A 321 13.19 6.17 1.26
CA HIS A 321 12.59 7.28 0.51
C HIS A 321 13.53 7.80 -0.58
N GLY A 322 12.94 8.49 -1.56
CA GLY A 322 13.63 9.15 -2.66
C GLY A 322 13.98 10.61 -2.35
N GLU A 323 14.13 11.40 -3.41
CA GLU A 323 14.40 12.83 -3.31
C GLU A 323 13.15 13.62 -2.88
N ILE A 324 13.36 14.81 -2.32
CA ILE A 324 12.27 15.72 -1.93
C ILE A 324 11.52 16.22 -3.17
N GLU A 325 10.21 16.01 -3.18
CA GLU A 325 9.29 16.39 -4.28
C GLU A 325 8.50 17.68 -3.99
N GLY A 326 8.56 18.20 -2.76
CA GLY A 326 7.84 19.40 -2.33
C GLY A 326 7.28 19.31 -0.92
N PRO A 327 6.40 20.24 -0.50
CA PRO A 327 5.83 20.22 0.84
C PRO A 327 4.91 19.02 1.05
N PHE A 328 4.93 18.46 2.26
CA PHE A 328 4.05 17.40 2.72
C PHE A 328 2.77 17.98 3.30
N THR A 329 1.62 17.39 2.98
CA THR A 329 0.31 17.82 3.52
C THR A 329 -0.23 16.79 4.51
N GLU A 330 -0.40 17.20 5.77
CA GLU A 330 -0.87 16.33 6.84
C GLU A 330 -2.40 16.37 6.99
N ILE A 331 -2.92 17.25 7.87
CA ILE A 331 -4.34 17.36 8.23
C ILE A 331 -5.03 18.53 7.49
N ASP A 332 -4.28 19.33 6.76
CA ASP A 332 -4.81 20.29 5.78
C ASP A 332 -5.81 21.31 6.37
N GLY A 333 -5.55 21.78 7.60
CA GLY A 333 -6.43 22.73 8.28
C GLY A 333 -7.76 22.13 8.77
N LEU A 334 -7.94 20.81 8.72
CA LEU A 334 -9.23 20.18 8.99
C LEU A 334 -9.46 19.89 10.49
N PRO A 335 -10.70 20.07 10.99
CA PRO A 335 -11.05 19.72 12.36
C PRO A 335 -11.44 18.24 12.47
N ILE A 336 -10.53 17.34 12.08
CA ILE A 336 -10.80 15.89 12.06
C ILE A 336 -11.11 15.35 13.46
N GLU A 337 -11.96 14.32 13.51
CA GLU A 337 -12.34 13.59 14.72
C GLU A 337 -12.44 12.09 14.39
N ARG A 338 -11.94 11.24 15.30
CA ARG A 338 -12.02 9.78 15.22
C ARG A 338 -13.48 9.30 15.15
N ASP A 339 -13.79 8.38 14.24
CA ASP A 339 -15.11 7.75 14.12
C ASP A 339 -15.19 6.38 14.84
N PRO A 340 -15.69 6.31 16.08
CA PRO A 340 -15.71 5.07 16.85
C PRO A 340 -16.58 3.98 16.24
N ASP A 341 -17.41 4.25 15.23
CA ASP A 341 -18.21 3.20 14.59
C ASP A 341 -17.30 2.22 13.83
N PHE A 342 -16.10 2.61 13.40
CA PHE A 342 -15.19 1.74 12.66
C PHE A 342 -13.91 1.44 13.44
N PRO A 343 -13.31 0.23 13.32
CA PRO A 343 -12.01 -0.08 13.90
C PRO A 343 -10.88 0.67 13.19
N ILE A 344 -9.73 0.81 13.85
CA ILE A 344 -8.49 1.15 13.17
C ILE A 344 -7.98 -0.09 12.43
N ARG A 345 -7.58 0.05 11.16
CA ARG A 345 -7.01 -1.04 10.36
C ARG A 345 -5.51 -0.88 10.17
N VAL A 346 -4.77 -1.98 10.28
CA VAL A 346 -3.33 -2.05 9.96
C VAL A 346 -3.13 -3.06 8.83
N THR A 347 -2.62 -2.60 7.69
CA THR A 347 -2.21 -3.46 6.59
C THR A 347 -0.69 -3.60 6.63
N VAL A 348 -0.21 -4.80 6.98
CA VAL A 348 1.22 -5.12 6.97
C VAL A 348 1.61 -5.54 5.55
N GLN A 349 2.41 -4.73 4.86
CA GLN A 349 2.84 -5.01 3.50
C GLN A 349 4.34 -5.28 3.42
N PHE A 350 4.68 -6.46 2.95
CA PHE A 350 6.04 -6.85 2.62
C PHE A 350 6.35 -6.50 1.17
N TYR A 351 7.58 -6.10 0.88
CA TYR A 351 8.02 -5.77 -0.47
C TYR A 351 9.07 -6.77 -0.95
N LYS A 352 8.89 -7.22 -2.19
CA LYS A 352 9.72 -8.20 -2.87
C LYS A 352 10.27 -7.59 -4.15
N ALA A 353 11.58 -7.55 -4.33
CA ALA A 353 12.23 -7.07 -5.54
C ALA A 353 12.26 -8.20 -6.58
N THR A 354 12.02 -7.87 -7.86
CA THR A 354 12.25 -8.78 -9.00
C THR A 354 12.62 -7.98 -10.24
N SER A 355 13.46 -8.56 -11.10
CA SER A 355 13.81 -7.99 -12.40
C SER A 355 13.09 -8.69 -13.56
N ASN A 356 12.46 -9.84 -13.31
CA ASN A 356 11.90 -10.69 -14.36
C ASN A 356 10.43 -11.07 -14.16
N GLY A 357 9.82 -10.73 -13.02
CA GLY A 357 8.42 -11.03 -12.71
C GLY A 357 8.12 -12.53 -12.62
N VAL A 358 9.13 -13.38 -12.42
CA VAL A 358 8.97 -14.83 -12.28
C VAL A 358 8.91 -15.17 -10.79
N ILE A 359 7.90 -15.92 -10.41
CA ILE A 359 7.75 -16.43 -9.04
C ILE A 359 7.94 -17.95 -9.01
N SER A 360 8.81 -18.43 -8.13
CA SER A 360 9.02 -19.85 -7.87
C SER A 360 8.15 -20.37 -6.73
N GLU A 361 8.08 -21.69 -6.60
CA GLU A 361 7.40 -22.38 -5.50
C GLU A 361 7.97 -21.95 -4.13
N SER A 362 9.30 -21.81 -4.01
CA SER A 362 9.95 -21.41 -2.77
C SER A 362 9.60 -19.99 -2.37
N ASP A 363 9.54 -19.06 -3.34
CA ASP A 363 9.16 -17.68 -3.06
C ASP A 363 7.71 -17.61 -2.58
N MET A 364 6.82 -18.39 -3.20
CA MET A 364 5.40 -18.48 -2.79
C MET A 364 5.27 -19.04 -1.38
N GLN A 365 6.03 -20.09 -1.05
CA GLN A 365 6.05 -20.68 0.29
C GLN A 365 6.55 -19.68 1.33
N GLU A 366 7.62 -18.93 1.03
CA GLU A 366 8.17 -17.89 1.90
C GLU A 366 7.15 -16.76 2.11
N ILE A 367 6.54 -16.25 1.04
CA ILE A 367 5.49 -15.22 1.11
C ILE A 367 4.31 -15.72 1.96
N ARG A 368 3.86 -16.96 1.74
CA ARG A 368 2.77 -17.54 2.54
C ARG A 368 3.13 -17.61 4.02
N GLN A 369 4.35 -18.04 4.36
CA GLN A 369 4.81 -18.11 5.74
C GLN A 369 4.89 -16.73 6.37
N GLN A 370 5.46 -15.75 5.66
CA GLN A 370 5.59 -14.37 6.12
C GLN A 370 4.23 -13.73 6.39
N ILE A 371 3.26 -13.91 5.49
CA ILE A 371 1.87 -13.47 5.69
C ILE A 371 1.26 -14.19 6.89
N THR A 372 1.38 -15.51 7.00
CA THR A 372 0.77 -16.30 8.09
C THR A 372 1.24 -15.86 9.46
N LYS A 373 2.53 -15.54 9.61
CA LYS A 373 3.11 -15.10 10.88
C LYS A 373 2.35 -13.90 11.49
N VAL A 374 1.90 -12.96 10.66
CA VAL A 374 1.09 -11.81 11.14
C VAL A 374 -0.26 -12.28 11.72
N TYR A 375 -0.89 -13.28 11.11
CA TYR A 375 -2.15 -13.83 11.60
C TYR A 375 -1.97 -14.70 12.85
N ASP A 376 -0.82 -15.35 13.01
CA ASP A 376 -0.48 -16.15 14.20
C ASP A 376 -0.29 -15.29 15.46
N GLU A 377 -0.04 -13.98 15.30
CA GLU A 377 0.01 -13.00 16.40
C GLU A 377 -1.39 -12.50 16.82
N GLY A 378 -2.44 -12.81 16.05
CA GLY A 378 -3.81 -12.44 16.34
C GLY A 378 -4.45 -13.22 17.48
N GLU A 379 -5.18 -12.52 18.37
CA GLU A 379 -6.02 -13.17 19.39
C GLU A 379 -7.26 -13.84 18.79
N SER A 380 -7.75 -13.27 17.68
CA SER A 380 -8.80 -13.84 16.84
C SER A 380 -8.50 -13.59 15.38
N VAL A 381 -8.86 -14.56 14.54
CA VAL A 381 -8.76 -14.47 13.07
C VAL A 381 -10.11 -14.83 12.48
N GLY A 382 -10.57 -14.04 11.52
CA GLY A 382 -11.85 -14.25 10.85
C GLY A 382 -11.97 -13.45 9.55
N SER A 383 -13.13 -13.54 8.92
CA SER A 383 -13.47 -12.82 7.71
C SER A 383 -14.30 -11.57 8.03
N LEU A 384 -13.94 -10.45 7.40
CA LEU A 384 -14.77 -9.24 7.45
C LEU A 384 -16.03 -9.38 6.57
N VAL A 385 -16.03 -10.30 5.60
CA VAL A 385 -17.08 -10.41 4.56
C VAL A 385 -18.10 -11.52 4.85
N VAL A 386 -17.64 -12.71 5.22
CA VAL A 386 -18.46 -13.94 5.19
C VAL A 386 -18.87 -14.48 6.56
N ASP A 387 -18.23 -14.05 7.64
CA ASP A 387 -18.48 -14.60 8.99
C ASP A 387 -19.68 -13.93 9.71
N GLY A 388 -20.18 -12.81 9.19
CA GLY A 388 -21.28 -12.06 9.79
C GLY A 388 -20.91 -11.44 11.14
N LEU A 389 -21.84 -11.45 12.10
CA LEU A 389 -21.62 -10.93 13.45
C LEU A 389 -20.88 -11.97 14.30
N THR A 390 -19.64 -11.65 14.65
CA THR A 390 -18.72 -12.50 15.40
C THR A 390 -18.52 -12.03 16.84
N GLY A 391 -18.74 -10.73 17.11
CA GLY A 391 -18.45 -10.11 18.41
C GLY A 391 -16.96 -9.86 18.64
N ARG A 392 -16.14 -9.90 17.60
CA ARG A 392 -14.72 -9.51 17.63
C ARG A 392 -14.58 -8.04 18.07
N PRO A 393 -13.51 -7.66 18.80
CA PRO A 393 -13.31 -6.29 19.28
C PRO A 393 -13.18 -5.25 18.14
N THR A 394 -12.76 -5.69 16.97
CA THR A 394 -12.57 -4.86 15.78
C THR A 394 -13.79 -4.87 14.85
N GLU A 395 -14.89 -5.52 15.22
CA GLU A 395 -16.11 -5.47 14.42
C GLU A 395 -16.65 -4.03 14.41
N TYR A 396 -16.98 -3.47 13.24
CA TYR A 396 -17.53 -2.12 13.16
C TYR A 396 -18.95 -2.05 13.78
N ASP A 397 -19.46 -0.89 14.14
CA ASP A 397 -20.84 -0.69 14.58
C ASP A 397 -21.67 -0.06 13.45
N GLY A 398 -22.87 -0.56 13.20
CA GLY A 398 -23.78 0.00 12.20
C GLY A 398 -24.50 -1.04 11.33
N PRO A 399 -25.22 -0.59 10.27
CA PRO A 399 -25.91 -1.48 9.35
C PRO A 399 -24.97 -2.48 8.68
N ARG A 400 -25.43 -3.73 8.52
CA ARG A 400 -24.67 -4.84 7.92
C ARG A 400 -25.13 -5.24 6.53
N ASP A 401 -26.25 -4.69 6.08
CA ASP A 401 -26.84 -4.99 4.78
C ASP A 401 -26.55 -3.86 3.80
N GLU A 402 -26.16 -4.21 2.57
CA GLU A 402 -25.96 -3.24 1.51
C GLU A 402 -27.28 -2.52 1.21
N PRO A 403 -27.33 -1.18 1.31
CA PRO A 403 -28.53 -0.42 1.01
C PRO A 403 -28.82 -0.47 -0.49
N ALA A 404 -30.10 -0.54 -0.85
CA ALA A 404 -30.52 -0.40 -2.24
C ALA A 404 -30.08 0.96 -2.81
N GLY A 405 -29.58 0.97 -4.05
CA GLY A 405 -29.11 2.18 -4.71
C GLY A 405 -27.72 2.66 -4.24
N TRP A 406 -26.93 1.82 -3.56
CA TRP A 406 -25.59 2.21 -3.10
C TRP A 406 -24.74 2.80 -4.22
N TRP A 407 -24.67 2.12 -5.37
CA TRP A 407 -23.89 2.56 -6.53
C TRP A 407 -24.44 3.84 -7.16
N ASP A 408 -25.76 4.01 -7.18
CA ASP A 408 -26.38 5.22 -7.74
C ASP A 408 -26.00 6.45 -6.91
N GLU A 409 -26.08 6.35 -5.59
CA GLU A 409 -25.70 7.44 -4.69
C GLU A 409 -24.19 7.68 -4.68
N PHE A 410 -23.38 6.60 -4.72
CA PHE A 410 -21.93 6.72 -4.87
C PHE A 410 -21.57 7.50 -6.12
N TRP A 411 -22.06 7.07 -7.30
CA TRP A 411 -21.70 7.73 -8.56
C TRP A 411 -22.18 9.16 -8.62
N LYS A 412 -23.39 9.45 -8.14
CA LYS A 412 -23.89 10.83 -8.03
C LYS A 412 -22.94 11.70 -7.20
N ARG A 413 -22.55 11.24 -6.01
CA ARG A 413 -21.63 11.99 -5.14
C ARG A 413 -20.23 12.09 -5.72
N TYR A 414 -19.74 11.01 -6.33
CA TYR A 414 -18.44 10.99 -6.99
C TYR A 414 -18.37 12.04 -8.10
N GLU A 415 -19.41 12.13 -8.96
CA GLU A 415 -19.48 13.14 -10.01
C GLU A 415 -19.54 14.57 -9.44
N GLU A 416 -20.34 14.78 -8.38
CA GLU A 416 -20.46 16.07 -7.69
C GLU A 416 -19.14 16.52 -7.04
N ASN A 417 -18.42 15.60 -6.41
CA ASN A 417 -17.20 15.89 -5.66
C ASN A 417 -15.95 15.97 -6.55
N MET A 418 -15.80 15.04 -7.49
CA MET A 418 -14.59 14.88 -8.30
C MET A 418 -14.67 15.66 -9.63
N GLY A 419 -15.87 16.11 -10.03
CA GLY A 419 -16.08 16.78 -11.31
C GLY A 419 -15.83 15.88 -12.52
N LEU A 420 -15.80 14.56 -12.34
CA LEU A 420 -15.60 13.55 -13.38
C LEU A 420 -16.84 12.69 -13.54
N SER A 421 -17.30 12.50 -14.78
CA SER A 421 -18.40 11.57 -15.06
C SER A 421 -18.01 10.13 -14.75
N HIS A 422 -19.01 9.32 -14.40
CA HIS A 422 -18.85 7.87 -14.23
C HIS A 422 -18.18 7.21 -15.45
N GLU A 423 -18.58 7.59 -16.68
CA GLU A 423 -17.97 7.04 -17.91
C GLU A 423 -16.47 7.33 -18.00
N HIS A 424 -16.06 8.57 -17.74
CA HIS A 424 -14.64 8.95 -17.75
C HIS A 424 -13.86 8.26 -16.62
N ALA A 425 -14.46 8.16 -15.43
CA ALA A 425 -13.87 7.49 -14.29
C ALA A 425 -13.61 5.99 -14.58
N MET A 426 -14.57 5.31 -15.21
CA MET A 426 -14.42 3.91 -15.61
C MET A 426 -13.40 3.72 -16.74
N GLU A 427 -13.29 4.67 -17.65
CA GLU A 427 -12.26 4.64 -18.70
C GLU A 427 -10.85 4.77 -18.09
N LEU A 428 -10.67 5.70 -17.15
CA LEU A 428 -9.41 5.85 -16.40
C LEU A 428 -9.07 4.56 -15.64
N TRP A 429 -10.06 3.96 -14.97
CA TRP A 429 -9.88 2.70 -14.26
C TRP A 429 -9.42 1.57 -15.18
N ARG A 430 -10.06 1.41 -16.35
CA ARG A 430 -9.68 0.42 -17.36
C ARG A 430 -8.27 0.62 -17.87
N GLN A 431 -7.86 1.87 -18.11
CA GLN A 431 -6.52 2.22 -18.55
C GLN A 431 -5.46 1.84 -17.51
N ILE A 432 -5.69 2.19 -16.24
CA ILE A 432 -4.74 1.92 -15.15
C ILE A 432 -4.66 0.42 -14.85
N THR A 433 -5.77 -0.31 -14.92
CA THR A 433 -5.80 -1.76 -14.65
C THR A 433 -5.44 -2.63 -15.85
N GLY A 434 -5.22 -2.03 -17.03
CA GLY A 434 -4.92 -2.77 -18.26
C GLY A 434 -6.10 -3.59 -18.80
N GLN A 435 -7.33 -3.32 -18.34
CA GLN A 435 -8.55 -3.95 -18.82
C GLN A 435 -8.99 -3.27 -20.12
N ARG A 436 -8.63 -3.83 -21.28
CA ARG A 436 -9.07 -3.35 -22.59
C ARG A 436 -10.41 -3.93 -23.02
#